data_AF-A0AAN2DFA2-F1
#
_entry.id   AF-A0AAN2DFA2-F1
#
_cell.length_a   1.000
_cell.length_b   1.000
_cell.length_c   1.000
_cell.angle_alpha   90.00
_cell.angle_beta   90.00
_cell.angle_gamma   90.00
#
_symmetry.space_group_name_H-M   'P 1'
#
loop_
_entity.id
_entity.type
_entity.pdbx_description
1 polymer ?
#
loop_
_entity_poly.entity_id
_entity_poly.type
_entity_poly.pdbx_seq_one_letter_code
_entity_poly.pdbx_strand_id
1 'polypeptide(L)'
;MKTDWDVIRNMMNAALNACERIEASGYVETDRDATIDIGGQQVSVHDMLVSAWTYPESLRYQIIRERHEAGADLPYVPETARILLAMSQAAAELVNAGNIRPAEGKVRDMITWFDSHLAPGIETATAARRKS
;
A
#
# COMPACT_ATOMS: atom_id res chain seq x y z
N MET A 1 18.04 1.41 11.75
CA MET A 1 17.97 1.14 10.29
C MET A 1 17.36 2.36 9.62
N LYS A 2 17.94 2.88 8.54
CA LYS A 2 17.31 3.92 7.73
C LYS A 2 16.16 3.28 6.96
N THR A 3 15.00 3.92 6.88
CA THR A 3 13.89 3.44 6.04
C THR A 3 14.35 3.40 4.60
N ASP A 4 14.24 2.23 3.97
CA ASP A 4 14.39 2.08 2.53
C ASP A 4 13.05 2.40 1.85
N TRP A 5 12.92 3.66 1.43
CA TRP A 5 11.70 4.15 0.80
C TRP A 5 11.46 3.56 -0.59
N ASP A 6 12.50 3.08 -1.27
CA ASP A 6 12.38 2.51 -2.60
C ASP A 6 11.72 1.13 -2.54
N VAL A 7 12.06 0.32 -1.53
CA VAL A 7 11.35 -0.95 -1.27
C VAL A 7 9.86 -0.72 -1.01
N ILE A 8 9.51 0.24 -0.15
CA ILE A 8 8.09 0.55 0.15
C ILE A 8 7.36 0.99 -1.11
N ARG A 9 7.94 1.89 -1.90
CA ARG A 9 7.35 2.36 -3.16
C ARG A 9 7.16 1.20 -4.15
N ASN A 10 8.15 0.33 -4.27
CA ASN A 10 8.08 -0.83 -5.16
C ASN A 10 7.01 -1.83 -4.72
N MET A 11 6.85 -2.09 -3.42
CA MET A 11 5.76 -2.93 -2.90
C MET A 11 4.39 -2.38 -3.28
N MET A 12 4.16 -1.08 -3.04
CA MET A 12 2.88 -0.44 -3.35
C MET A 12 2.62 -0.39 -4.86
N ASN A 13 3.62 -0.03 -5.67
CA ASN A 13 3.50 -0.01 -7.13
C ASN A 13 3.26 -1.40 -7.71
N ALA A 14 3.86 -2.45 -7.16
CA ALA A 14 3.61 -3.82 -7.61
C ALA A 14 2.14 -4.22 -7.39
N ALA A 15 1.56 -3.87 -6.25
CA ALA A 15 0.14 -4.10 -5.96
C ALA A 15 -0.75 -3.27 -6.90
N LEU A 16 -0.49 -1.96 -7.05
CA LEU A 16 -1.24 -1.08 -7.94
C LEU A 16 -1.24 -1.59 -9.39
N ASN A 17 -0.05 -1.89 -9.93
CA ASN A 17 0.10 -2.41 -11.30
C ASN A 17 -0.63 -3.75 -11.49
N ALA A 18 -0.64 -4.62 -10.48
CA ALA A 18 -1.37 -5.88 -10.55
C ALA A 18 -2.90 -5.65 -10.57
N CYS A 19 -3.41 -4.81 -9.66
CA CYS A 19 -4.83 -4.46 -9.61
C CYS A 19 -5.30 -3.82 -10.91
N GLU A 20 -4.57 -2.83 -11.43
CA GLU A 20 -4.87 -2.17 -12.72
C GLU A 20 -4.96 -3.18 -13.87
N ARG A 21 -4.04 -4.15 -13.92
CA ARG A 21 -4.03 -5.19 -14.97
C ARG A 21 -5.17 -6.19 -14.83
N ILE A 22 -5.56 -6.54 -13.61
CA ILE A 22 -6.71 -7.41 -13.34
C ILE A 22 -8.01 -6.71 -13.75
N GLU A 23 -8.18 -5.43 -13.42
CA GLU A 23 -9.35 -4.66 -13.87
C GLU A 23 -9.37 -4.52 -15.40
N ALA A 24 -8.23 -4.19 -16.01
CA ALA A 24 -8.11 -4.03 -17.45
C ALA A 24 -8.32 -5.35 -18.24
N SER A 25 -8.16 -6.51 -17.60
CA SER A 25 -8.42 -7.80 -18.26
C SER A 25 -9.91 -8.10 -18.42
N GLY A 26 -10.79 -7.29 -17.83
CA GLY A 26 -12.22 -7.54 -17.81
C GLY A 26 -12.61 -8.70 -16.90
N TYR A 27 -11.80 -9.00 -15.88
CA TYR A 27 -12.09 -10.04 -14.89
C TYR A 27 -13.48 -9.85 -14.29
N VAL A 28 -14.27 -10.92 -14.26
CA VAL A 28 -15.56 -10.99 -13.59
C VAL A 28 -15.58 -12.12 -12.58
N GLU A 29 -16.48 -12.05 -11.59
CA GLU A 29 -16.56 -13.03 -10.50
C GLU A 29 -16.74 -14.47 -10.99
N THR A 30 -17.39 -14.68 -12.14
CA THR A 30 -17.58 -16.01 -12.73
C THR A 30 -16.29 -16.64 -13.26
N ASP A 31 -15.21 -15.87 -13.40
CA ASP A 31 -13.89 -16.37 -13.85
C ASP A 31 -13.10 -17.04 -12.71
N ARG A 32 -13.59 -16.98 -11.46
CA ARG A 32 -12.89 -17.48 -10.27
C ARG A 32 -12.47 -18.94 -10.35
N ASP A 33 -13.25 -19.78 -11.00
CA ASP A 33 -13.00 -21.22 -11.14
C ASP A 33 -12.08 -21.55 -12.33
N ALA A 34 -11.72 -20.56 -13.17
CA ALA A 34 -10.75 -20.77 -14.23
C ALA A 34 -9.39 -21.14 -13.64
N THR A 35 -8.70 -22.11 -14.25
CA THR A 35 -7.44 -22.66 -13.72
C THR A 35 -6.30 -22.49 -14.71
N ILE A 36 -5.09 -22.34 -14.14
CA ILE A 36 -3.83 -22.38 -14.88
C ILE A 36 -2.85 -23.32 -14.19
N ASP A 37 -1.92 -23.89 -14.95
CA ASP A 37 -0.80 -24.65 -14.41
C ASP A 37 0.35 -23.72 -14.02
N ILE A 38 0.67 -23.68 -12.72
CA ILE A 38 1.87 -23.01 -12.20
C ILE A 38 2.74 -24.07 -11.53
N GLY A 39 3.87 -24.39 -12.17
CA GLY A 39 4.85 -25.31 -11.58
C GLY A 39 4.36 -26.76 -11.40
N GLY A 40 3.44 -27.22 -12.25
CA GLY A 40 2.83 -28.56 -12.17
C GLY A 40 1.62 -28.63 -11.25
N GLN A 41 1.18 -27.51 -10.68
CA GLN A 41 -0.01 -27.42 -9.84
C GLN A 41 -1.09 -26.62 -10.56
N GLN A 42 -2.30 -27.18 -10.65
CA GLN A 42 -3.48 -26.45 -11.08
C GLN A 42 -3.88 -25.47 -9.98
N VAL A 43 -3.95 -24.20 -10.33
CA VAL A 43 -4.29 -23.08 -9.43
C VAL A 43 -5.44 -22.32 -10.05
N SER A 44 -6.48 -22.05 -9.28
CA SER A 44 -7.61 -21.25 -9.74
C SER A 44 -7.32 -19.75 -9.69
N VAL A 45 -8.06 -18.96 -10.47
CA VAL A 45 -8.05 -17.49 -10.34
C VAL A 45 -8.40 -17.08 -8.92
N HIS A 46 -9.34 -17.77 -8.27
CA HIS A 46 -9.67 -17.51 -6.87
C HIS A 46 -8.47 -17.72 -5.94
N ASP A 47 -7.71 -18.81 -6.09
CA ASP A 47 -6.51 -19.08 -5.29
C ASP A 47 -5.45 -17.99 -5.48
N MET A 48 -5.26 -17.51 -6.71
CA MET A 48 -4.33 -16.42 -7.01
C MET A 48 -4.76 -15.12 -6.34
N LEU A 49 -6.04 -14.78 -6.42
CA LEU A 49 -6.60 -13.60 -5.76
C LEU A 49 -6.44 -13.71 -4.23
N VAL A 50 -6.80 -14.85 -3.63
CA VAL A 50 -6.62 -15.10 -2.18
C VAL A 50 -5.17 -14.93 -1.76
N SER A 51 -4.25 -15.46 -2.55
CA SER A 51 -2.82 -15.31 -2.30
C SER A 51 -2.38 -13.85 -2.31
N ALA A 52 -2.97 -13.01 -3.17
CA ALA A 52 -2.60 -11.60 -3.31
C ALA A 52 -2.81 -10.78 -2.03
N TRP A 53 -3.77 -11.12 -1.16
CA TRP A 53 -3.93 -10.46 0.14
C TRP A 53 -3.38 -11.24 1.34
N THR A 54 -3.32 -12.57 1.27
CA THR A 54 -2.79 -13.40 2.38
C THR A 54 -1.26 -13.44 2.42
N TYR A 55 -0.59 -13.33 1.28
CA TYR A 55 0.87 -13.31 1.23
C TYR A 55 1.47 -12.04 1.88
N PRO A 56 1.02 -10.81 1.55
CA PRO A 56 1.46 -9.60 2.26
C PRO A 56 1.16 -9.63 3.76
N GLU A 57 0.02 -10.21 4.18
CA GLU A 57 -0.30 -10.37 5.60
C GLU A 57 0.71 -11.28 6.30
N SER A 58 1.00 -12.44 5.71
CA SER A 58 1.99 -13.38 6.25
C SER A 58 3.38 -12.73 6.35
N LEU A 59 3.80 -12.02 5.31
CA LEU A 59 5.05 -11.28 5.27
C LEU A 59 5.09 -10.18 6.35
N ARG A 60 3.98 -9.50 6.63
CA ARG A 60 3.90 -8.51 7.72
C ARG A 60 4.23 -9.14 9.08
N TYR A 61 3.69 -10.31 9.38
CA TYR A 61 4.00 -11.01 10.63
C TYR A 61 5.46 -11.47 10.68
N GLN A 62 6.03 -11.90 9.56
CA GLN A 62 7.45 -12.21 9.46
C GLN A 62 8.33 -10.98 9.74
N ILE A 63 8.04 -9.83 9.12
CA ILE A 63 8.76 -8.58 9.35
C ILE A 63 8.72 -8.19 10.83
N ILE A 64 7.56 -8.29 11.49
CA ILE A 64 7.43 -7.98 12.92
C ILE A 64 8.33 -8.90 13.76
N ARG A 65 8.34 -10.20 13.45
CA ARG A 65 9.15 -11.18 14.16
C ARG A 65 10.65 -10.96 13.97
N GLU A 66 11.10 -10.78 12.73
CA GLU A 66 12.52 -10.54 12.42
C GLU A 66 13.02 -9.24 13.07
N ARG A 67 12.16 -8.23 13.16
CA ARG A 67 12.48 -6.99 13.90
C ARG A 67 12.66 -7.24 15.40
N HIS A 68 11.77 -8.05 15.99
CA HIS A 68 11.89 -8.44 17.40
C HIS A 68 13.19 -9.19 17.66
N GLU A 69 13.49 -10.20 16.82
CA GLU A 69 14.73 -10.98 16.89
C GLU A 69 15.99 -10.12 16.73
N ALA A 70 15.93 -9.07 15.91
CA ALA A 70 17.00 -8.10 15.73
C ALA A 70 17.07 -7.01 16.83
N GLY A 71 16.19 -7.05 17.84
CA GLY A 71 16.10 -6.02 18.89
C GLY A 71 15.67 -4.65 18.37
N ALA A 72 15.01 -4.60 17.22
CA ALA A 72 14.58 -3.40 16.50
C ALA A 72 13.06 -3.16 16.57
N ASP A 73 12.45 -3.63 17.67
CA ASP A 73 11.06 -3.35 17.99
C ASP A 73 10.79 -1.86 18.07
N LEU A 74 9.59 -1.46 17.62
CA LEU A 74 9.13 -0.10 17.85
C LEU A 74 8.19 -0.10 19.05
N PRO A 75 8.41 0.78 20.03
CA PRO A 75 7.51 0.91 21.17
C PRO A 75 6.12 1.43 20.77
N TYR A 76 5.99 2.06 19.59
CA TYR A 76 4.74 2.50 19.01
C TYR A 76 4.83 2.55 17.48
N VAL A 77 3.67 2.57 16.79
CA VAL A 77 3.61 2.74 15.33
C VAL A 77 3.99 4.18 14.95
N PRO A 78 5.08 4.40 14.19
CA PRO A 78 5.53 5.75 13.82
C PRO A 78 4.50 6.50 12.98
N GLU A 79 4.51 7.83 13.08
CA GLU A 79 3.60 8.72 12.35
C GLU A 79 3.65 8.48 10.84
N THR A 80 4.84 8.26 10.28
CA THR A 80 5.02 7.98 8.85
C THR A 80 4.37 6.67 8.42
N ALA A 81 4.37 5.64 9.26
CA ALA A 81 3.67 4.38 8.98
C ALA A 81 2.14 4.55 9.08
N ARG A 82 1.66 5.34 10.05
CA ARG A 82 0.22 5.68 10.17
C ARG A 82 -0.29 6.45 8.96
N ILE A 83 0.51 7.39 8.44
CA ILE A 83 0.22 8.15 7.22
C ILE A 83 0.02 7.21 6.02
N LEU A 84 0.94 6.27 5.80
CA LEU A 84 0.85 5.31 4.69
C LEU A 84 -0.41 4.44 4.81
N LEU A 85 -0.71 3.94 6.02
CA LEU A 85 -1.91 3.13 6.25
C LEU A 85 -3.19 3.93 5.93
N ALA A 86 -3.32 5.14 6.46
CA ALA A 86 -4.48 6.00 6.21
C ALA A 86 -4.64 6.33 4.72
N MET A 87 -3.53 6.61 4.01
CA MET A 87 -3.56 6.85 2.56
C MET A 87 -4.00 5.60 1.79
N SER A 88 -3.49 4.42 2.16
CA SER A 88 -3.87 3.16 1.51
C SER A 88 -5.35 2.81 1.71
N GLN A 89 -5.90 3.07 2.90
CA GLN A 89 -7.33 2.91 3.19
C GLN A 89 -8.18 3.87 2.37
N ALA A 90 -7.82 5.15 2.29
CA ALA A 90 -8.55 6.12 1.47
C ALA A 90 -8.49 5.78 -0.03
N ALA A 91 -7.34 5.31 -0.51
CA ALA A 91 -7.17 4.87 -1.90
C ALA A 91 -7.98 3.61 -2.22
N ALA A 92 -8.12 2.67 -1.27
CA ALA A 92 -8.90 1.46 -1.46
C ALA A 92 -10.39 1.74 -1.74
N GLU A 93 -10.95 2.81 -1.16
CA GLU A 93 -12.34 3.24 -1.42
C GLU A 93 -12.55 3.77 -2.86
N LEU A 94 -11.47 4.04 -3.61
CA LEU A 94 -11.54 4.47 -5.01
C LEU A 94 -11.52 3.27 -5.99
N VAL A 95 -11.11 2.08 -5.52
CA VAL A 95 -11.02 0.88 -6.35
C VAL A 95 -12.42 0.46 -6.80
N ASN A 96 -12.57 0.12 -8.09
CA ASN A 96 -13.85 -0.27 -8.69
C ASN A 96 -15.00 0.76 -8.50
N ALA A 97 -14.71 2.05 -8.32
CA ALA A 97 -15.72 3.12 -8.26
C ALA A 97 -16.42 3.40 -9.62
N GLY A 98 -16.02 2.69 -10.67
CA GLY A 98 -16.56 2.83 -12.03
C GLY A 98 -16.34 4.24 -12.59
N ASN A 99 -17.39 4.84 -13.18
CA ASN A 99 -17.33 6.20 -13.71
C ASN A 99 -17.58 7.29 -12.64
N ILE A 100 -17.79 6.89 -11.38
CA ILE A 100 -18.01 7.83 -10.29
C ILE A 100 -16.65 8.26 -9.76
N ARG A 101 -16.47 9.58 -9.60
CA ARG A 101 -15.25 10.17 -9.01
C ARG A 101 -15.57 10.72 -7.63
N PRO A 102 -15.71 9.86 -6.60
CA PRO A 102 -16.07 10.33 -5.27
C PRO A 102 -15.00 11.28 -4.73
N ALA A 103 -15.45 12.40 -4.18
CA ALA A 103 -14.59 13.39 -3.54
C ALA A 103 -13.39 13.89 -4.40
N GLU A 104 -13.50 13.87 -5.73
CA GLU A 104 -12.38 14.16 -6.66
C GLU A 104 -11.60 15.43 -6.31
N GLY A 105 -12.30 16.54 -6.05
CA GLY A 105 -11.67 17.79 -5.63
C GLY A 105 -10.90 17.66 -4.31
N LYS A 106 -11.47 16.95 -3.33
CA LYS A 106 -10.83 16.71 -2.02
C LYS A 106 -9.64 15.77 -2.11
N VAL A 107 -9.67 14.78 -3.00
CA VAL A 107 -8.51 13.92 -3.27
C VAL A 107 -7.36 14.75 -3.84
N ARG A 108 -7.63 15.64 -4.81
CA ARG A 108 -6.59 16.53 -5.37
C ARG A 108 -6.06 17.53 -4.33
N ASP A 109 -6.94 18.11 -3.51
CA ASP A 109 -6.56 19.01 -2.42
C ASP A 109 -5.63 18.29 -1.43
N MET A 110 -5.97 17.05 -1.06
CA MET A 110 -5.16 16.23 -0.16
C MET A 110 -3.77 15.95 -0.76
N ILE A 111 -3.69 15.51 -2.02
CA ILE A 111 -2.40 15.28 -2.70
C ILE A 111 -1.56 16.56 -2.69
N THR A 112 -2.15 17.69 -3.09
CA THR A 112 -1.46 18.99 -3.11
C THR A 112 -1.00 19.42 -1.71
N TRP A 113 -1.78 19.12 -0.67
CA TRP A 113 -1.41 19.42 0.71
C TRP A 113 -0.22 18.59 1.18
N PHE A 114 -0.14 17.30 0.81
CA PHE A 114 1.02 16.46 1.11
C PHE A 114 2.31 17.03 0.50
N ASP A 115 2.25 17.43 -0.78
CA ASP A 115 3.41 17.91 -1.52
C ASP A 115 3.85 19.32 -1.09
N SER A 116 2.88 20.24 -0.97
CA SER A 116 3.18 21.67 -0.79
C SER A 116 3.21 22.12 0.67
N HIS A 117 2.59 21.39 1.60
CA HIS A 117 2.40 21.85 2.98
C HIS A 117 2.98 20.90 4.02
N LEU A 118 2.69 19.60 3.95
CA LEU A 118 3.06 18.66 5.03
C LEU A 118 4.58 18.55 5.20
N ALA A 119 5.28 18.03 4.18
CA ALA A 119 6.72 17.81 4.28
C ALA A 119 7.50 19.14 4.43
N PRO A 120 7.28 20.17 3.58
CA PRO A 120 7.96 21.45 3.72
C PRO A 120 7.67 22.15 5.06
N GLY A 121 6.45 22.03 5.57
CA GLY A 121 6.04 22.60 6.85
C GLY A 121 6.78 21.96 8.03
N ILE A 122 6.87 20.63 8.06
CA ILE A 122 7.64 19.90 9.10
C ILE A 122 9.13 20.27 9.03
N GLU A 123 9.71 20.30 7.83
CA GLU A 123 11.10 20.68 7.62
C GLU A 123 11.38 22.10 8.14
N THR A 124 10.52 23.05 7.78
CA THR A 124 10.62 24.46 8.22
C THR A 124 10.51 24.58 9.73
N ALA A 125 9.49 23.96 10.33
CA ALA A 125 9.25 24.04 11.78
C ALA A 125 10.41 23.41 12.59
N THR A 126 10.90 22.25 12.15
CA THR A 126 12.02 21.58 12.82
C THR A 126 13.34 22.32 12.64
N ALA A 127 13.58 22.92 11.47
CA ALA A 127 14.75 23.77 11.24
C ALA A 127 14.73 25.03 12.11
N ALA A 128 13.55 25.68 12.27
CA ALA A 128 13.40 26.85 13.14
C ALA A 128 13.71 26.51 14.61
N ARG A 129 13.15 25.41 15.13
CA ARG A 129 13.40 24.95 16.51
C ARG A 129 14.87 24.63 16.79
N ARG A 130 15.63 24.16 15.80
CA ARG A 130 17.07 23.85 15.98
C ARG A 130 17.95 25.11 16.03
N LYS A 131 17.43 26.26 15.58
CA LYS A 131 18.13 27.55 15.58
C LYS A 131 17.88 28.38 16.84
N SER A 132 16.80 28.08 17.58
CA SER A 132 16.46 28.69 18.89
C SER A 132 17.14 27.97 20.03
#